data_AF-A0AAN1A4K7-F1
#
_entry.id   AF-A0AAN1A4K7-F1
#
_cell.length_a   1.000
_cell.length_b   1.000
_cell.length_c   1.000
_cell.angle_alpha   90.00
_cell.angle_beta   90.00
_cell.angle_gamma   90.00
#
_symmetry.space_group_name_H-M   'P 1'
#
loop_
_entity.id
_entity.type
_entity.pdbx_description
1 polymer ?
#
loop_
_entity_poly.entity_id
_entity_poly.type
_entity_poly.pdbx_seq_one_letter_code
_entity_poly.pdbx_strand_id
1 'polypeptide(L)'
;MKKIATITASVITAGVLCYLGLSGYIWYYDSQRIKKNDVRLSAVAENNKVLSFFSEKGCDYCHTPSAELPFYAVFPVAKQLMEYDVQLGYKSFNLQSVRTSLIDDKPVSQSELNKIEWVMQHQTMPPTRYVALHWAGGVSDSERIEILNWIKHQRERYYASADTAAQHRNEPLQPIPKKLPVDERKAALGFRLYHDARMSGDSTISCAHCHALNAGGVDGRKTSIGVGGAVGPINAPTVFNSVFNIEQFWDGRASTLQEQAGGPPLNPIEMASKSWEDIINKLDKDPVLKKDFLAVYPQGFSGERITDAIAEFEKTLITPDAPFDNWLRGDEDALTAQQKHGYQLFKDNKCATCHGGIILGGRSFEPLGLKRDFNFGEITAADIGRMNVTKEVRDKLRQKVPGLRNVALTAPYFHRGDVPTLDGAVKLMLRYQVGTDLAQKDIDDIVAFLHSLTGVYTPYQPGQ
;
A
#
# COMPACT_ATOMS: atom_id res chain seq x y z
N MET A 1 -23.48 -38.27 43.60
CA MET A 1 -22.73 -37.00 43.73
C MET A 1 -21.22 -37.20 43.92
N LYS A 2 -20.72 -37.90 44.96
CA LYS A 2 -19.26 -38.12 45.17
C LYS A 2 -18.51 -38.77 43.98
N LYS A 3 -19.04 -39.85 43.39
CA LYS A 3 -18.40 -40.53 42.23
C LYS A 3 -18.28 -39.63 40.99
N ILE A 4 -19.29 -38.81 40.72
CA ILE A 4 -19.28 -37.85 39.60
C ILE A 4 -18.21 -36.79 39.86
N ALA A 5 -18.15 -36.23 41.07
CA ALA A 5 -17.12 -35.26 41.44
C ALA A 5 -15.70 -35.82 41.32
N THR A 6 -15.47 -37.07 41.72
CA THR A 6 -14.15 -37.73 41.59
C THR A 6 -13.78 -37.97 40.12
N ILE A 7 -14.71 -38.44 39.29
CA ILE A 7 -14.45 -38.64 37.85
C ILE A 7 -14.15 -37.30 37.17
N THR A 8 -14.94 -36.26 37.47
CA THR A 8 -14.71 -34.91 36.94
C THR A 8 -13.35 -34.37 37.37
N ALA A 9 -12.97 -34.52 38.65
CA ALA A 9 -11.65 -34.09 39.14
C ALA A 9 -10.50 -34.84 38.44
N SER A 10 -10.62 -36.15 38.24
CA SER A 10 -9.61 -36.95 37.53
C SER A 10 -9.47 -36.56 36.07
N VAL A 11 -10.58 -36.32 35.36
CA VAL A 11 -10.57 -35.88 33.96
C VAL A 11 -9.92 -34.49 33.83
N ILE A 12 -10.27 -33.55 34.72
CA ILE A 12 -9.65 -32.22 34.76
C ILE A 12 -8.14 -32.34 35.03
N THR A 13 -7.74 -33.14 36.01
CA THR A 13 -6.33 -33.34 36.37
C THR A 13 -5.53 -33.93 35.20
N ALA A 14 -6.07 -34.96 34.54
CA ALA A 14 -5.46 -35.55 33.35
C ALA A 14 -5.33 -34.52 32.23
N GLY A 15 -6.38 -33.72 31.99
CA GLY A 15 -6.35 -32.64 30.99
C GLY A 15 -5.27 -31.60 31.27
N VAL A 16 -5.14 -31.15 32.53
CA VAL A 16 -4.10 -30.20 32.95
C VAL A 16 -2.71 -30.77 32.76
N LEU A 17 -2.47 -32.03 33.17
CA LEU A 17 -1.17 -32.69 33.00
C LEU A 17 -0.79 -32.85 31.52
N CYS A 18 -1.75 -33.24 30.67
CA CYS A 18 -1.53 -33.32 29.22
C CYS A 18 -1.18 -31.95 28.63
N TYR A 19 -1.92 -30.90 29.01
CA TYR A 19 -1.65 -29.55 28.55
C TYR A 19 -0.28 -29.02 28.99
N LEU A 20 0.08 -29.21 30.28
CA LEU A 20 1.39 -28.79 30.80
C LEU A 20 2.53 -29.58 30.17
N GLY A 21 2.36 -30.89 29.97
CA GLY A 21 3.33 -31.74 29.29
C GLY A 21 3.55 -31.31 27.84
N LEU A 22 2.47 -31.03 27.11
CA LEU A 22 2.53 -30.51 25.73
C LEU A 22 3.21 -29.13 25.69
N SER A 23 2.77 -28.19 26.51
CA SER A 23 3.31 -26.83 26.54
C SER A 23 4.78 -26.80 26.98
N GLY A 24 5.16 -27.64 27.95
CA GLY A 24 6.55 -27.80 28.37
C GLY A 24 7.44 -28.37 27.27
N TYR A 25 6.94 -29.34 26.50
CA TYR A 25 7.64 -29.83 25.31
C TYR A 25 7.77 -28.74 24.24
N ILE A 26 6.70 -28.01 23.95
CA ILE A 26 6.70 -26.91 22.97
C ILE A 26 7.73 -25.86 23.36
N TRP A 27 7.73 -25.45 24.63
CA TRP A 27 8.72 -24.53 25.16
C TRP A 27 10.16 -25.03 24.95
N TYR A 28 10.43 -26.32 25.18
CA TYR A 28 11.74 -26.92 24.91
C TYR A 28 12.08 -26.89 23.42
N TYR A 29 11.15 -27.28 22.54
CA TYR A 29 11.34 -27.26 21.09
C TYR A 29 11.62 -25.85 20.56
N ASP A 30 10.80 -24.87 20.95
CA ASP A 30 10.95 -23.47 20.57
C ASP A 30 12.30 -22.93 21.05
N SER A 31 12.70 -23.23 22.29
CA SER A 31 14.00 -22.85 22.83
C SER A 31 15.17 -23.43 22.04
N GLN A 32 15.05 -24.65 21.51
CA GLN A 32 16.08 -25.25 20.66
C GLN A 32 16.12 -24.63 19.26
N ARG A 33 14.95 -24.28 18.68
CA ARG A 33 14.87 -23.59 17.40
C ARG A 33 15.58 -22.23 17.46
N ILE A 34 15.34 -21.47 18.53
CA ILE A 34 15.97 -20.17 18.77
C ILE A 34 17.51 -20.29 18.76
N LYS A 35 18.06 -21.26 19.50
CA LYS A 35 19.51 -21.49 19.55
C LYS A 35 20.13 -21.84 18.20
N LYS A 36 19.40 -22.54 17.33
CA LYS A 36 19.87 -22.90 15.98
C LYS A 36 19.88 -21.71 15.02
N ASN A 37 19.03 -20.71 15.24
CA ASN A 37 18.88 -19.54 14.39
C ASN A 37 19.82 -18.37 14.78
N ASP A 38 20.73 -18.57 15.72
CA ASP A 38 21.69 -17.57 16.24
C ASP A 38 22.86 -17.28 15.26
N VAL A 39 22.53 -17.01 14.01
CA VAL A 39 23.48 -16.57 12.99
C VAL A 39 23.35 -15.05 12.85
N ARG A 40 24.47 -14.32 12.90
CA ARG A 40 24.49 -12.92 12.47
C ARG A 40 24.23 -12.87 10.97
N LEU A 41 23.04 -12.44 10.58
CA LEU A 41 22.59 -12.41 9.19
C LEU A 41 22.81 -11.04 8.52
N SER A 42 22.88 -9.95 9.30
CA SER A 42 23.10 -8.58 8.81
C SER A 42 24.43 -8.02 9.32
N ALA A 43 25.02 -7.06 8.60
CA ALA A 43 26.19 -6.32 9.07
C ALA A 43 25.84 -5.31 10.18
N VAL A 44 24.55 -4.94 10.33
CA VAL A 44 24.06 -3.99 11.33
C VAL A 44 23.58 -4.74 12.58
N ALA A 45 24.15 -4.40 13.74
CA ALA A 45 23.82 -5.06 15.01
C ALA A 45 22.34 -4.89 15.41
N GLU A 46 21.77 -3.70 15.20
CA GLU A 46 20.34 -3.43 15.46
C GLU A 46 19.43 -4.32 14.60
N ASN A 47 19.76 -4.51 13.32
CA ASN A 47 19.00 -5.40 12.42
C ASN A 47 19.02 -6.85 12.91
N ASN A 48 20.17 -7.34 13.38
CA ASN A 48 20.27 -8.67 13.98
C ASN A 48 19.39 -8.82 15.22
N LYS A 49 19.33 -7.80 16.09
CA LYS A 49 18.46 -7.81 17.28
C LYS A 49 16.98 -7.96 16.90
N VAL A 50 16.54 -7.25 15.87
CA VAL A 50 15.15 -7.32 15.37
C VAL A 50 14.87 -8.66 14.67
N LEU A 51 15.83 -9.18 13.89
CA LEU A 51 15.73 -10.51 13.27
C LEU A 51 15.62 -11.61 14.34
N SER A 52 16.44 -11.54 15.39
CA SER A 52 16.38 -12.45 16.54
C SER A 52 15.02 -12.35 17.23
N PHE A 53 14.51 -11.15 17.51
CA PHE A 53 13.18 -10.97 18.08
C PHE A 53 12.10 -11.71 17.29
N PHE A 54 12.04 -11.54 15.96
CA PHE A 54 11.03 -12.22 15.16
C PHE A 54 11.14 -13.75 15.20
N SER A 55 12.36 -14.28 15.23
CA SER A 55 12.57 -15.72 15.35
C SER A 55 12.23 -16.22 16.76
N GLU A 56 12.66 -15.52 17.80
CA GLU A 56 12.43 -15.85 19.21
C GLU A 56 10.96 -15.90 19.56
N LYS A 57 10.17 -14.96 19.05
CA LYS A 57 8.72 -14.93 19.29
C LYS A 57 7.94 -15.87 18.37
N GLY A 58 8.62 -16.50 17.41
CA GLY A 58 8.01 -17.40 16.43
C GLY A 58 7.05 -16.70 15.47
N CYS A 59 7.31 -15.43 15.16
CA CYS A 59 6.53 -14.68 14.18
C CYS A 59 6.59 -15.34 12.80
N ASP A 60 7.70 -15.99 12.48
CA ASP A 60 7.89 -16.73 11.24
C ASP A 60 6.89 -17.88 11.07
N TYR A 61 6.44 -18.54 12.14
CA TYR A 61 5.47 -19.63 12.05
C TYR A 61 4.23 -19.28 11.24
N CYS A 62 3.69 -18.07 11.41
CA CYS A 62 2.46 -17.65 10.73
C CYS A 62 2.67 -16.61 9.63
N HIS A 63 3.87 -16.00 9.53
CA HIS A 63 4.13 -14.87 8.63
C HIS A 63 5.20 -15.14 7.57
N THR A 64 5.74 -16.35 7.50
CA THR A 64 6.57 -16.79 6.38
C THR A 64 6.03 -18.10 5.79
N PRO A 65 6.15 -18.30 4.47
CA PRO A 65 5.65 -19.51 3.82
C PRO A 65 6.53 -20.74 4.09
N SER A 66 7.72 -20.56 4.68
CA SER A 66 8.78 -21.56 4.78
C SER A 66 9.12 -21.94 6.22
N ALA A 67 8.27 -21.63 7.20
CA ALA A 67 8.55 -21.96 8.59
C ALA A 67 8.49 -23.47 8.82
N GLU A 68 9.54 -24.04 9.43
CA GLU A 68 9.53 -25.44 9.87
C GLU A 68 8.53 -25.61 11.00
N LEU A 69 7.41 -26.26 10.71
CA LEU A 69 6.38 -26.49 11.71
C LEU A 69 6.80 -27.60 12.68
N PRO A 70 6.44 -27.49 13.96
CA PRO A 70 6.68 -28.54 14.95
C PRO A 70 5.95 -29.83 14.57
N PHE A 71 6.46 -30.99 15.00
CA PHE A 71 5.97 -32.31 14.56
C PHE A 71 4.46 -32.51 14.78
N TYR A 72 3.87 -31.91 15.83
CA TYR A 72 2.45 -32.04 16.12
C TYR A 72 1.55 -31.31 15.12
N ALA A 73 2.10 -30.46 14.27
CA ALA A 73 1.39 -29.82 13.16
C ALA A 73 0.84 -30.83 12.15
N VAL A 74 1.24 -32.10 12.21
CA VAL A 74 0.69 -33.18 11.37
C VAL A 74 -0.55 -33.84 11.97
N PHE A 75 -0.85 -33.62 13.25
CA PHE A 75 -2.03 -34.22 13.89
C PHE A 75 -3.31 -33.52 13.42
N PRO A 76 -4.40 -34.23 13.09
CA PRO A 76 -5.53 -33.67 12.33
C PRO A 76 -6.09 -32.35 12.86
N VAL A 77 -6.34 -32.25 14.17
CA VAL A 77 -6.91 -31.05 14.80
C VAL A 77 -5.90 -29.90 14.86
N ALA A 78 -4.65 -30.20 15.25
CA ALA A 78 -3.59 -29.20 15.31
C ALA A 78 -3.24 -28.68 13.90
N LYS A 79 -3.15 -29.59 12.93
CA LYS A 79 -2.93 -29.28 11.52
C LYS A 79 -3.94 -28.27 11.00
N GLN A 80 -5.24 -28.55 11.16
CA GLN A 80 -6.29 -27.68 10.65
C GLN A 80 -6.26 -26.28 11.28
N LEU A 81 -6.03 -26.20 12.59
CA LEU A 81 -5.92 -24.92 13.31
C LEU A 81 -4.69 -24.13 12.87
N MET A 82 -3.54 -24.81 12.78
CA MET A 82 -2.29 -24.17 12.36
C MET A 82 -2.35 -23.73 10.90
N GLU A 83 -2.87 -24.55 9.98
CA GLU A 83 -3.05 -24.17 8.57
C GLU A 83 -3.94 -22.93 8.44
N TYR A 84 -5.04 -22.86 9.20
CA TYR A 84 -5.89 -21.66 9.23
C TYR A 84 -5.12 -20.43 9.73
N ASP A 85 -4.32 -20.57 10.79
CA ASP A 85 -3.57 -19.47 11.40
C ASP A 85 -2.44 -18.98 10.51
N VAL A 86 -1.72 -19.90 9.86
CA VAL A 86 -0.66 -19.62 8.88
C VAL A 86 -1.25 -18.93 7.66
N GLN A 87 -2.37 -19.44 7.11
CA GLN A 87 -3.02 -18.80 5.97
C GLN A 87 -3.49 -17.37 6.31
N LEU A 88 -4.12 -17.18 7.46
CA LEU A 88 -4.60 -15.86 7.89
C LEU A 88 -3.44 -14.90 8.20
N GLY A 89 -2.41 -15.38 8.90
CA GLY A 89 -1.21 -14.62 9.23
C GLY A 89 -0.47 -14.16 7.99
N TYR A 90 -0.22 -15.07 7.05
CA TYR A 90 0.49 -14.80 5.82
C TYR A 90 -0.32 -13.95 4.84
N LYS A 91 -1.66 -14.09 4.81
CA LYS A 91 -2.54 -13.17 4.08
C LYS A 91 -2.43 -11.74 4.62
N SER A 92 -2.23 -11.56 5.92
CA SER A 92 -2.21 -10.24 6.57
C SER A 92 -0.84 -9.55 6.52
N PHE A 93 0.24 -10.32 6.66
CA PHE A 93 1.59 -9.79 6.81
C PHE A 93 2.62 -10.80 6.32
N ASN A 94 3.56 -10.32 5.47
CA ASN A 94 4.61 -11.15 4.89
C ASN A 94 5.97 -10.73 5.46
N LEU A 95 6.35 -11.40 6.55
CA LEU A 95 7.58 -11.14 7.28
C LEU A 95 8.84 -11.37 6.43
N GLN A 96 8.77 -12.18 5.37
CA GLN A 96 9.92 -12.44 4.51
C GLN A 96 10.48 -11.14 3.92
N SER A 97 9.62 -10.20 3.52
CA SER A 97 10.05 -8.92 2.95
C SER A 97 10.84 -8.08 3.95
N VAL A 98 10.37 -8.02 5.20
CA VAL A 98 11.05 -7.34 6.31
C VAL A 98 12.41 -7.99 6.60
N ARG A 99 12.45 -9.33 6.68
CA ARG A 99 13.69 -10.07 6.91
C ARG A 99 14.72 -9.79 5.81
N THR A 100 14.32 -9.85 4.54
CA THR A 100 15.21 -9.55 3.42
C THR A 100 15.74 -8.12 3.50
N SER A 101 14.88 -7.12 3.76
CA SER A 101 15.34 -5.73 3.96
C SER A 101 16.37 -5.61 5.08
N LEU A 102 16.14 -6.25 6.23
CA LEU A 102 17.05 -6.21 7.37
C LEU A 102 18.40 -6.90 7.09
N ILE A 103 18.38 -8.03 6.37
CA ILE A 103 19.59 -8.77 5.98
C ILE A 103 20.42 -7.97 4.96
N ASP A 104 19.75 -7.36 3.98
CA ASP A 104 20.38 -6.55 2.92
C ASP A 104 20.74 -5.12 3.36
N ASP A 105 20.49 -4.76 4.63
CA ASP A 105 20.65 -3.40 5.17
C ASP A 105 19.89 -2.32 4.38
N LYS A 106 18.73 -2.70 3.83
CA LYS A 106 17.79 -1.82 3.13
C LYS A 106 16.66 -1.38 4.06
N PRO A 107 16.04 -0.22 3.80
CA PRO A 107 14.89 0.23 4.58
C PRO A 107 13.74 -0.77 4.49
N VAL A 108 13.12 -1.08 5.63
CA VAL A 108 11.86 -1.84 5.69
C VAL A 108 10.72 -0.93 5.22
N SER A 109 9.83 -1.43 4.37
CA SER A 109 8.76 -0.60 3.79
C SER A 109 7.85 0.01 4.87
N GLN A 110 7.33 1.21 4.59
CA GLN A 110 6.48 1.92 5.55
C GLN A 110 5.22 1.13 5.93
N SER A 111 4.56 0.45 4.99
CA SER A 111 3.39 -0.36 5.30
C SER A 111 3.72 -1.50 6.26
N GLU A 112 4.88 -2.16 6.11
CA GLU A 112 5.27 -3.24 7.02
C GLU A 112 5.68 -2.70 8.40
N LEU A 113 6.40 -1.58 8.47
CA LEU A 113 6.66 -0.88 9.74
C LEU A 113 5.37 -0.49 10.46
N ASN A 114 4.39 0.06 9.74
CA ASN A 114 3.11 0.49 10.30
C ASN A 114 2.29 -0.70 10.82
N LYS A 115 2.32 -1.85 10.12
CA LYS A 115 1.67 -3.09 10.59
C LYS A 115 2.30 -3.59 11.89
N ILE A 116 3.63 -3.65 11.95
CA ILE A 116 4.36 -4.08 13.16
C ILE A 116 4.07 -3.12 14.31
N GLU A 117 4.16 -1.81 14.08
CA GLU A 117 3.88 -0.79 15.10
C GLU A 117 2.46 -0.96 15.67
N TRP A 118 1.45 -1.07 14.80
CA TRP A 118 0.06 -1.15 15.25
C TRP A 118 -0.17 -2.35 16.17
N VAL A 119 0.34 -3.54 15.81
CA VAL A 119 0.16 -4.75 16.63
C VAL A 119 0.97 -4.71 17.93
N MET A 120 2.09 -3.99 17.95
CA MET A 120 2.87 -3.76 19.17
C MET A 120 2.14 -2.78 20.09
N GLN A 121 1.68 -1.64 19.59
CA GLN A 121 0.95 -0.63 20.37
C GLN A 121 -0.34 -1.20 20.99
N HIS A 122 -1.08 -2.00 20.23
CA HIS A 122 -2.36 -2.57 20.66
C HIS A 122 -2.23 -3.97 21.28
N GLN A 123 -1.01 -4.51 21.37
CA GLN A 123 -0.71 -5.81 21.98
C GLN A 123 -1.55 -6.97 21.41
N THR A 124 -1.89 -6.90 20.12
CA THR A 124 -2.71 -7.93 19.47
C THR A 124 -1.90 -9.11 18.96
N MET A 125 -0.57 -8.99 18.97
CA MET A 125 0.34 -10.04 18.54
C MET A 125 1.42 -10.29 19.60
N PRO A 126 1.79 -11.56 19.84
CA PRO A 126 1.15 -12.74 19.25
C PRO A 126 -0.27 -12.99 19.79
N PRO A 127 -1.14 -13.68 19.04
CA PRO A 127 -2.52 -13.93 19.47
C PRO A 127 -2.58 -14.78 20.76
N THR A 128 -3.60 -14.57 21.60
CA THR A 128 -3.78 -15.32 22.87
C THR A 128 -3.75 -16.83 22.67
N ARG A 129 -4.35 -17.34 21.60
CA ARG A 129 -4.35 -18.78 21.25
C ARG A 129 -2.94 -19.34 20.99
N TYR A 130 -2.04 -18.52 20.45
CA TYR A 130 -0.66 -18.93 20.18
C TYR A 130 0.12 -19.02 21.50
N VAL A 131 0.08 -17.96 22.31
CA VAL A 131 0.78 -17.93 23.61
C VAL A 131 0.19 -18.87 24.65
N ALA A 132 -1.01 -19.43 24.44
CA ALA A 132 -1.52 -20.51 25.27
C ALA A 132 -0.65 -21.78 25.20
N LEU A 133 -0.07 -22.08 24.03
CA LEU A 133 0.82 -23.24 23.85
C LEU A 133 2.30 -22.85 23.74
N HIS A 134 2.58 -21.66 23.20
CA HIS A 134 3.93 -21.14 22.95
C HIS A 134 4.30 -20.08 23.98
N TRP A 135 4.56 -20.48 25.24
CA TRP A 135 4.81 -19.53 26.34
C TRP A 135 6.02 -18.61 26.09
N ALA A 136 7.06 -19.11 25.41
CA ALA A 136 8.22 -18.30 25.03
C ALA A 136 7.91 -17.23 23.96
N GLY A 137 6.79 -17.37 23.26
CA GLY A 137 6.33 -16.45 22.23
C GLY A 137 5.83 -15.11 22.76
N GLY A 138 5.53 -14.99 24.06
CA GLY A 138 5.05 -13.74 24.66
C GLY A 138 6.02 -12.58 24.46
N VAL A 139 5.49 -11.38 24.21
CA VAL A 139 6.26 -10.14 24.04
C VAL A 139 6.14 -9.30 25.31
N SER A 140 7.25 -9.12 26.01
CA SER A 140 7.34 -8.27 27.20
C SER A 140 7.23 -6.78 26.87
N ASP A 141 6.98 -5.94 27.87
CA ASP A 141 6.91 -4.49 27.70
C ASP A 141 8.25 -3.90 27.22
N SER A 142 9.38 -4.43 27.72
CA SER A 142 10.71 -3.99 27.29
C SER A 142 10.97 -4.30 25.82
N GLU A 143 10.68 -5.53 25.37
CA GLU A 143 10.87 -5.92 23.97
C GLU A 143 9.95 -5.11 23.04
N ARG A 144 8.71 -4.85 23.47
CA ARG A 144 7.78 -3.99 22.73
C ARG A 144 8.32 -2.57 22.56
N ILE A 145 8.82 -1.97 23.63
CA ILE A 145 9.42 -0.62 23.59
C ILE A 145 10.64 -0.61 22.66
N GLU A 146 11.47 -1.65 22.67
CA GLU A 146 12.61 -1.77 21.78
C GLU A 146 12.19 -1.82 20.30
N ILE A 147 11.18 -2.61 19.96
CA ILE A 147 10.65 -2.67 18.58
C ILE A 147 10.03 -1.34 18.16
N LEU A 148 9.28 -0.68 19.05
CA LEU A 148 8.70 0.64 18.75
C LEU A 148 9.78 1.72 18.55
N ASN A 149 10.84 1.70 19.35
CA ASN A 149 11.97 2.60 19.18
C ASN A 149 12.75 2.32 17.88
N TRP A 150 12.94 1.06 17.53
CA TRP A 150 13.54 0.68 16.25
C TRP A 150 12.70 1.20 15.07
N ILE A 151 11.37 1.04 15.10
CA ILE A 151 10.48 1.58 14.06
C ILE A 151 10.62 3.10 13.95
N LYS A 152 10.66 3.79 15.09
CA LYS A 152 10.89 5.24 15.13
C LYS A 152 12.21 5.62 14.48
N HIS A 153 13.31 4.93 14.81
CA HIS A 153 14.61 5.17 14.18
C HIS A 153 14.58 4.91 12.67
N GLN A 154 13.90 3.85 12.21
CA GLN A 154 13.74 3.57 10.77
C GLN A 154 13.00 4.71 10.06
N ARG A 155 11.92 5.23 10.64
CA ARG A 155 11.19 6.37 10.09
C ARG A 155 12.04 7.63 10.05
N GLU A 156 12.69 7.98 11.15
CA GLU A 156 13.53 9.17 11.24
C GLU A 156 14.69 9.13 10.25
N ARG A 157 15.30 7.96 10.04
CA ARG A 157 16.47 7.75 9.17
C ARG A 157 16.11 7.73 7.68
N TYR A 158 15.01 7.08 7.30
CA TYR A 158 14.75 6.75 5.89
C TYR A 158 13.54 7.46 5.28
N TYR A 159 12.60 7.96 6.10
CA TYR A 159 11.29 8.38 5.59
C TYR A 159 10.89 9.79 6.02
N ALA A 160 11.32 10.24 7.20
CA ALA A 160 10.95 11.55 7.71
C ALA A 160 11.58 12.65 6.87
N SER A 161 10.75 13.43 6.16
CA SER A 161 11.26 14.54 5.34
C SER A 161 11.92 15.61 6.21
N ALA A 162 12.79 16.42 5.59
CA ALA A 162 13.53 17.46 6.31
C ALA A 162 12.63 18.57 6.86
N ASP A 163 11.48 18.82 6.21
CA ASP A 163 10.50 19.83 6.57
C ASP A 163 9.41 19.34 7.54
N THR A 164 9.37 18.05 7.89
CA THR A 164 8.46 17.52 8.92
C THR A 164 8.88 18.00 10.30
N ALA A 165 7.94 18.57 11.07
CA ALA A 165 8.18 19.05 12.43
C ALA A 165 8.62 17.91 13.35
N ALA A 166 9.47 18.22 14.35
CA ALA A 166 10.12 17.24 15.21
C ALA A 166 9.13 16.27 15.88
N GLN A 167 7.99 16.78 16.36
CA GLN A 167 6.95 15.98 17.01
C GLN A 167 6.24 15.00 16.06
N HIS A 168 6.21 15.29 14.76
CA HIS A 168 5.50 14.51 13.74
C HIS A 168 6.42 13.57 12.93
N ARG A 169 7.74 13.57 13.21
CA ARG A 169 8.71 12.73 12.45
C ARG A 169 8.46 11.23 12.56
N ASN A 170 7.82 10.77 13.64
CA ASN A 170 7.46 9.37 13.82
C ASN A 170 6.05 9.02 13.29
N GLU A 171 5.30 9.97 12.73
CA GLU A 171 4.00 9.66 12.17
C GLU A 171 4.14 8.71 10.96
N PRO A 172 3.17 7.78 10.76
CA PRO A 172 3.21 6.84 9.66
C PRO A 172 3.01 7.50 8.28
N LEU A 173 2.73 8.81 8.25
CA LEU A 173 2.46 9.63 7.07
C LEU A 173 3.52 10.74 6.96
N GLN A 174 3.76 11.21 5.74
CA GLN A 174 4.76 12.26 5.45
C GLN A 174 4.15 13.33 4.53
N PRO A 175 4.57 14.60 4.65
CA PRO A 175 4.04 15.66 3.81
C PRO A 175 4.50 15.48 2.35
N ILE A 176 3.70 15.93 1.39
CA ILE A 176 4.13 16.01 -0.01
C ILE A 176 5.22 17.09 -0.11
N PRO A 177 6.39 16.82 -0.71
CA PRO A 177 7.42 17.83 -0.88
C PRO A 177 6.90 18.98 -1.75
N LYS A 178 7.32 20.20 -1.47
CA LYS A 178 6.84 21.39 -2.20
C LYS A 178 7.25 21.44 -3.67
N LYS A 179 8.36 20.80 -4.01
CA LYS A 179 8.87 20.68 -5.38
C LYS A 179 9.66 19.39 -5.53
N LEU A 180 9.66 18.83 -6.74
CA LEU A 180 10.57 17.76 -7.15
C LEU A 180 11.56 18.29 -8.20
N PRO A 181 12.79 17.76 -8.24
CA PRO A 181 13.70 18.05 -9.34
C PRO A 181 13.13 17.49 -10.64
N VAL A 182 13.06 18.33 -11.68
CA VAL A 182 12.59 17.99 -13.01
C VAL A 182 13.48 18.63 -14.09
N ASP A 183 13.63 17.99 -15.23
CA ASP A 183 14.16 18.61 -16.44
C ASP A 183 13.05 19.41 -17.12
N GLU A 184 13.08 20.73 -16.93
CA GLU A 184 12.03 21.63 -17.42
C GLU A 184 11.83 21.58 -18.95
N ARG A 185 12.88 21.27 -19.73
CA ARG A 185 12.75 21.17 -21.20
C ARG A 185 11.97 19.91 -21.59
N LYS A 186 12.27 18.79 -20.92
CA LYS A 186 11.52 17.54 -21.08
C LYS A 186 10.10 17.67 -20.56
N ALA A 187 9.90 18.27 -19.39
CA ALA A 187 8.57 18.50 -18.82
C ALA A 187 7.69 19.39 -19.72
N ALA A 188 8.25 20.43 -20.33
CA ALA A 188 7.51 21.26 -21.30
C ALA A 188 7.08 20.48 -22.55
N LEU A 189 7.95 19.60 -23.06
CA LEU A 189 7.61 18.70 -24.17
C LEU A 189 6.56 17.66 -23.74
N GLY A 190 6.71 17.08 -22.56
CA GLY A 190 5.77 16.13 -21.95
C GLY A 190 4.38 16.74 -21.74
N PHE A 191 4.31 17.98 -21.26
CA PHE A 191 3.06 18.72 -21.11
C PHE A 191 2.30 18.81 -22.44
N ARG A 192 2.99 19.10 -23.54
CA ARG A 192 2.37 19.14 -24.86
C ARG A 192 1.87 17.76 -25.28
N LEU A 193 2.69 16.72 -25.14
CA LEU A 193 2.36 15.35 -25.53
C LEU A 193 1.20 14.78 -24.69
N TYR A 194 1.15 15.08 -23.40
CA TYR A 194 0.06 14.69 -22.49
C TYR A 194 -1.31 15.22 -22.93
N HIS A 195 -1.33 16.40 -23.54
CA HIS A 195 -2.55 17.03 -24.06
C HIS A 195 -2.79 16.75 -25.55
N ASP A 196 -1.85 16.10 -26.25
CA ASP A 196 -1.93 15.91 -27.70
C ASP A 196 -2.83 14.72 -28.08
N ALA A 197 -3.99 15.02 -28.67
CA ALA A 197 -4.94 13.98 -29.05
C ALA A 197 -4.40 13.05 -30.15
N ARG A 198 -3.39 13.48 -30.92
CA ARG A 198 -2.75 12.64 -31.96
C ARG A 198 -2.06 11.41 -31.39
N MET A 199 -1.90 11.32 -30.08
CA MET A 199 -1.47 10.10 -29.38
C MET A 199 -2.47 8.94 -29.54
N SER A 200 -3.76 9.22 -29.77
CA SER A 200 -4.80 8.22 -30.04
C SER A 200 -4.97 7.90 -31.53
N GLY A 201 -5.46 6.71 -31.84
CA GLY A 201 -5.59 6.18 -33.19
C GLY A 201 -6.38 7.09 -34.13
N ASP A 202 -7.51 7.62 -33.65
CA ASP A 202 -8.39 8.54 -34.40
C ASP A 202 -8.10 10.03 -34.12
N SER A 203 -7.06 10.32 -33.32
CA SER A 203 -6.68 11.68 -32.90
C SER A 203 -7.73 12.44 -32.10
N THR A 204 -8.59 11.74 -31.35
CA THR A 204 -9.66 12.37 -30.53
C THR A 204 -9.37 12.39 -29.03
N ILE A 205 -8.52 11.50 -28.53
CA ILE A 205 -8.24 11.32 -27.09
C ILE A 205 -6.75 11.54 -26.79
N SER A 206 -6.49 12.20 -25.66
CA SER A 206 -5.16 12.39 -25.04
C SER A 206 -5.19 11.95 -23.58
N CYS A 207 -4.04 11.92 -22.91
CA CYS A 207 -3.96 11.58 -21.48
C CYS A 207 -4.90 12.48 -20.64
N ALA A 208 -4.94 13.77 -20.97
CA ALA A 208 -5.77 14.77 -20.29
C ALA A 208 -7.30 14.52 -20.39
N HIS A 209 -7.76 13.67 -21.32
CA HIS A 209 -9.19 13.33 -21.41
C HIS A 209 -9.63 12.41 -20.26
N CYS A 210 -8.79 11.43 -19.89
CA CYS A 210 -9.07 10.50 -18.81
C CYS A 210 -8.52 10.99 -17.46
N HIS A 211 -7.53 11.88 -17.50
CA HIS A 211 -6.81 12.40 -16.33
C HIS A 211 -6.83 13.92 -16.30
N ALA A 212 -8.03 14.51 -16.22
CA ALA A 212 -8.19 15.95 -16.34
C ALA A 212 -7.61 16.68 -15.12
N LEU A 213 -6.61 17.55 -15.36
CA LEU A 213 -5.87 18.23 -14.29
C LEU A 213 -6.73 19.25 -13.51
N ASN A 214 -7.82 19.74 -14.11
CA ASN A 214 -8.81 20.59 -13.45
C ASN A 214 -9.90 19.81 -12.68
N ALA A 215 -9.86 18.47 -12.72
CA ALA A 215 -10.84 17.60 -12.07
C ALA A 215 -10.15 16.49 -11.26
N GLY A 216 -9.19 16.88 -10.40
CA GLY A 216 -8.51 15.94 -9.51
C GLY A 216 -7.60 14.93 -10.22
N GLY A 217 -7.27 15.13 -11.50
CA GLY A 217 -6.42 14.22 -12.29
C GLY A 217 -7.12 12.94 -12.72
N VAL A 218 -8.45 12.92 -12.75
CA VAL A 218 -9.31 11.79 -13.14
C VAL A 218 -10.40 12.24 -14.13
N ASP A 219 -11.24 11.30 -14.60
CA ASP A 219 -12.36 11.58 -15.50
C ASP A 219 -13.73 11.70 -14.79
N GLY A 220 -13.80 11.36 -13.49
CA GLY A 220 -15.02 11.37 -12.69
C GLY A 220 -16.04 10.29 -13.09
N ARG A 221 -15.62 9.28 -13.87
CA ARG A 221 -16.49 8.19 -14.35
C ARG A 221 -16.31 6.93 -13.52
N LYS A 222 -17.32 6.06 -13.56
CA LYS A 222 -17.21 4.70 -13.01
C LYS A 222 -16.01 3.97 -13.63
N THR A 223 -15.96 3.91 -14.96
CA THR A 223 -14.79 3.46 -15.71
C THR A 223 -14.61 4.32 -16.96
N SER A 224 -13.38 4.40 -17.45
CA SER A 224 -13.02 5.31 -18.54
C SER A 224 -13.59 4.89 -19.89
N ILE A 225 -13.80 5.88 -20.75
CA ILE A 225 -14.29 5.71 -22.12
C ILE A 225 -13.15 6.07 -23.08
N GLY A 226 -12.71 5.10 -23.87
CA GLY A 226 -11.71 5.27 -24.91
C GLY A 226 -12.30 5.57 -26.29
N VAL A 227 -11.44 5.41 -27.31
CA VAL A 227 -11.75 5.65 -28.72
C VAL A 227 -12.97 4.82 -29.15
N GLY A 228 -13.84 5.41 -29.96
CA GLY A 228 -15.05 4.77 -30.45
C GLY A 228 -16.11 4.47 -29.37
N GLY A 229 -15.99 5.05 -28.17
CA GLY A 229 -16.91 4.80 -27.06
C GLY A 229 -16.64 3.49 -26.32
N ALA A 230 -15.48 2.86 -26.51
CA ALA A 230 -15.09 1.65 -25.79
C ALA A 230 -15.01 1.94 -24.28
N VAL A 231 -15.65 1.10 -23.45
CA VAL A 231 -15.66 1.28 -21.99
C VAL A 231 -14.66 0.31 -21.36
N GLY A 232 -13.70 0.83 -20.60
CA GLY A 232 -12.71 0.04 -19.88
C GLY A 232 -13.28 -0.62 -18.62
N PRO A 233 -12.56 -1.61 -18.05
CA PRO A 233 -13.01 -2.35 -16.88
C PRO A 233 -12.65 -1.68 -15.54
N ILE A 234 -11.87 -0.60 -15.55
CA ILE A 234 -11.33 0.04 -14.35
C ILE A 234 -11.59 1.56 -14.31
N ASN A 235 -11.72 2.08 -13.10
CA ASN A 235 -11.72 3.50 -12.80
C ASN A 235 -10.30 4.07 -13.01
N ALA A 236 -10.21 5.23 -13.66
CA ALA A 236 -8.94 5.93 -13.86
C ALA A 236 -8.41 6.46 -12.52
N PRO A 237 -7.27 5.97 -12.01
CA PRO A 237 -6.65 6.56 -10.83
C PRO A 237 -6.11 7.95 -11.16
N THR A 238 -5.96 8.81 -10.15
CA THR A 238 -5.40 10.15 -10.37
C THR A 238 -3.95 10.11 -10.85
N VAL A 239 -3.58 11.01 -11.75
CA VAL A 239 -2.17 11.30 -12.09
C VAL A 239 -1.46 12.09 -11.00
N PHE A 240 -2.19 12.80 -10.14
CA PHE A 240 -1.58 13.60 -9.09
C PHE A 240 -0.84 12.73 -8.08
N ASN A 241 0.41 13.09 -7.80
CA ASN A 241 1.32 12.40 -6.88
C ASN A 241 1.66 10.96 -7.28
N SER A 242 1.32 10.53 -8.50
CA SER A 242 1.57 9.18 -9.01
C SER A 242 3.06 8.81 -9.09
N VAL A 243 3.93 9.83 -9.19
CA VAL A 243 5.39 9.71 -9.09
C VAL A 243 5.86 9.01 -7.81
N PHE A 244 5.08 9.07 -6.72
CA PHE A 244 5.45 8.45 -5.44
C PHE A 244 4.94 7.00 -5.27
N ASN A 245 4.21 6.47 -6.25
CA ASN A 245 3.82 5.07 -6.25
C ASN A 245 5.06 4.17 -6.39
N ILE A 246 5.05 3.00 -5.74
CA ILE A 246 6.09 1.98 -5.95
C ILE A 246 6.04 1.40 -7.37
N GLU A 247 4.84 1.29 -7.92
CA GLU A 247 4.51 0.77 -9.25
C GLU A 247 3.17 1.41 -9.68
N GLN A 248 2.93 1.49 -10.99
CA GLN A 248 1.77 2.14 -11.58
C GLN A 248 0.64 1.15 -11.93
N PHE A 249 -0.55 1.67 -12.22
CA PHE A 249 -1.82 0.95 -12.32
C PHE A 249 -2.29 0.31 -11.00
N TRP A 250 -3.53 -0.20 -10.99
CA TRP A 250 -4.13 -0.89 -9.84
C TRP A 250 -3.46 -2.24 -9.52
N ASP A 251 -2.95 -2.95 -10.53
CA ASP A 251 -2.28 -4.25 -10.38
C ASP A 251 -0.74 -4.14 -10.29
N GLY A 252 -0.18 -2.94 -10.45
CA GLY A 252 1.25 -2.71 -10.39
C GLY A 252 2.01 -3.20 -11.61
N ARG A 253 1.35 -3.40 -12.76
CA ARG A 253 1.99 -4.03 -13.94
C ARG A 253 3.07 -3.17 -14.62
N ALA A 254 3.20 -1.91 -14.26
CA ALA A 254 4.24 -1.02 -14.77
C ALA A 254 5.10 -0.49 -13.62
N SER A 255 6.41 -0.61 -13.72
CA SER A 255 7.36 -0.23 -12.67
C SER A 255 7.57 1.29 -12.55
N THR A 256 7.31 2.05 -13.61
CA THR A 256 7.57 3.50 -13.67
C THR A 256 6.45 4.24 -14.40
N LEU A 257 6.43 5.58 -14.25
CA LEU A 257 5.54 6.45 -15.04
C LEU A 257 5.79 6.31 -16.55
N GLN A 258 7.05 6.21 -16.96
CA GLN A 258 7.42 6.04 -18.37
C GLN A 258 6.87 4.73 -18.96
N GLU A 259 6.99 3.63 -18.21
CA GLU A 259 6.42 2.35 -18.61
C GLU A 259 4.88 2.41 -18.65
N GLN A 260 4.26 3.07 -17.66
CA GLN A 260 2.82 3.29 -17.60
C GLN A 260 2.32 4.06 -18.83
N ALA A 261 2.96 5.19 -19.17
CA ALA A 261 2.63 6.02 -20.32
C ALA A 261 2.77 5.27 -21.66
N GLY A 262 3.49 4.14 -21.66
CA GLY A 262 3.61 3.24 -22.80
C GLY A 262 2.36 2.41 -23.11
N GLY A 263 1.50 2.18 -22.11
CA GLY A 263 0.33 1.30 -22.23
C GLY A 263 -0.87 1.93 -22.93
N PRO A 264 -1.45 3.04 -22.40
CA PRO A 264 -2.68 3.64 -22.91
C PRO A 264 -2.68 3.94 -24.42
N PRO A 265 -1.59 4.48 -25.03
CA PRO A 265 -1.55 4.78 -26.46
C PRO A 265 -1.92 3.60 -27.35
N LEU A 266 -1.48 2.38 -26.99
CA LEU A 266 -1.66 1.17 -27.79
C LEU A 266 -2.83 0.28 -27.32
N ASN A 267 -3.47 0.63 -26.19
CA ASN A 267 -4.58 -0.16 -25.69
C ASN A 267 -5.84 0.08 -26.54
N PRO A 268 -6.44 -0.97 -27.15
CA PRO A 268 -7.59 -0.84 -28.06
C PRO A 268 -8.87 -0.29 -27.41
N ILE A 269 -8.99 -0.37 -26.08
CA ILE A 269 -10.13 0.18 -25.33
C ILE A 269 -9.83 1.54 -24.68
N GLU A 270 -8.62 2.08 -24.88
CA GLU A 270 -8.22 3.42 -24.41
C GLU A 270 -7.95 4.32 -25.62
N MET A 271 -6.69 4.45 -26.06
CA MET A 271 -6.31 5.38 -27.13
C MET A 271 -6.19 4.70 -28.50
N ALA A 272 -6.15 3.37 -28.57
CA ALA A 272 -6.30 2.57 -29.80
C ALA A 272 -5.37 2.92 -30.99
N SER A 273 -4.18 3.48 -30.76
CA SER A 273 -3.17 3.58 -31.82
C SER A 273 -2.61 2.19 -32.13
N LYS A 274 -2.39 1.88 -33.42
CA LYS A 274 -1.93 0.54 -33.84
C LYS A 274 -0.46 0.29 -33.52
N SER A 275 0.35 1.35 -33.51
CA SER A 275 1.78 1.28 -33.23
C SER A 275 2.32 2.66 -32.83
N TRP A 276 3.53 2.68 -32.28
CA TRP A 276 4.27 3.92 -32.07
C TRP A 276 4.61 4.61 -33.40
N GLU A 277 4.84 3.86 -34.47
CA GLU A 277 5.09 4.42 -35.80
C GLU A 277 3.88 5.23 -36.31
N ASP A 278 2.65 4.75 -36.09
CA ASP A 278 1.43 5.47 -36.43
C ASP A 278 1.33 6.80 -35.65
N ILE A 279 1.68 6.79 -34.36
CA ILE A 279 1.72 8.00 -33.53
C ILE A 279 2.77 8.98 -34.08
N ILE A 280 3.98 8.49 -34.31
CA ILE A 280 5.10 9.29 -34.80
C ILE A 280 4.78 9.90 -36.17
N ASN A 281 4.16 9.15 -37.08
CA ASN A 281 3.75 9.64 -38.40
C ASN A 281 2.72 10.78 -38.33
N LYS A 282 1.93 10.86 -37.25
CA LYS A 282 1.02 12.00 -36.99
C LYS A 282 1.77 13.18 -36.38
N LEU A 283 2.64 12.93 -35.39
CA LEU A 283 3.39 13.98 -34.69
C LEU A 283 4.45 14.64 -35.59
N ASP A 284 5.12 13.88 -36.46
CA ASP A 284 6.20 14.36 -37.33
C ASP A 284 5.72 15.37 -38.40
N LYS A 285 4.41 15.38 -38.69
CA LYS A 285 3.76 16.35 -39.59
C LYS A 285 3.64 17.75 -38.98
N ASP A 286 3.92 17.90 -37.68
CA ASP A 286 3.92 19.17 -36.97
C ASP A 286 5.34 19.73 -36.88
N PRO A 287 5.70 20.72 -37.72
CA PRO A 287 7.07 21.22 -37.75
C PRO A 287 7.49 21.92 -36.45
N VAL A 288 6.53 22.47 -35.69
CA VAL A 288 6.82 23.11 -34.40
C VAL A 288 7.12 22.06 -33.35
N LEU A 289 6.25 21.06 -33.19
CA LEU A 289 6.49 19.96 -32.26
C LEU A 289 7.77 19.20 -32.61
N LYS A 290 8.02 18.92 -33.89
CA LYS A 290 9.25 18.24 -34.34
C LYS A 290 10.51 19.01 -33.97
N LYS A 291 10.52 20.34 -34.18
CA LYS A 291 11.64 21.20 -33.78
C LYS A 291 11.87 21.13 -32.27
N ASP A 292 10.82 21.27 -31.49
CA ASP A 292 10.92 21.27 -30.03
C ASP A 292 11.33 19.90 -29.49
N PHE A 293 10.85 18.82 -30.11
CA PHE A 293 11.26 17.46 -29.80
C PHE A 293 12.75 17.24 -30.07
N LEU A 294 13.25 17.67 -31.23
CA LEU A 294 14.67 17.53 -31.59
C LEU A 294 15.60 18.36 -30.70
N ALA A 295 15.11 19.47 -30.12
CA ALA A 295 15.88 20.27 -29.16
C ALA A 295 16.12 19.55 -27.83
N VAL A 296 15.19 18.66 -27.44
CA VAL A 296 15.29 17.83 -26.22
C VAL A 296 15.97 16.49 -26.51
N TYR A 297 15.61 15.89 -27.65
CA TYR A 297 16.09 14.59 -28.10
C TYR A 297 16.60 14.67 -29.54
N PRO A 298 17.91 14.93 -29.75
CA PRO A 298 18.50 15.03 -31.08
C PRO A 298 18.33 13.79 -31.96
N GLN A 299 18.03 12.62 -31.36
CA GLN A 299 17.76 11.36 -32.06
C GLN A 299 16.36 11.31 -32.71
N GLY A 300 15.50 12.33 -32.53
CA GLY A 300 14.15 12.38 -33.08
C GLY A 300 13.15 11.51 -32.32
N PHE A 301 11.93 11.34 -32.85
CA PHE A 301 10.87 10.62 -32.15
C PHE A 301 11.18 9.13 -31.92
N SER A 302 10.76 8.61 -30.77
CA SER A 302 10.54 7.18 -30.51
C SER A 302 9.49 7.04 -29.40
N GLY A 303 8.84 5.87 -29.28
CA GLY A 303 7.91 5.62 -28.17
C GLY A 303 8.56 5.86 -26.81
N GLU A 304 9.78 5.35 -26.61
CA GLU A 304 10.56 5.53 -25.38
C GLU A 304 10.77 7.01 -25.01
N ARG A 305 11.12 7.86 -26.00
CA ARG A 305 11.39 9.29 -25.75
C ARG A 305 10.12 10.12 -25.57
N ILE A 306 9.04 9.71 -26.25
CA ILE A 306 7.71 10.28 -26.03
C ILE A 306 7.25 10.00 -24.59
N THR A 307 7.36 8.75 -24.14
CA THR A 307 6.96 8.37 -22.77
C THR A 307 7.91 8.94 -21.71
N ASP A 308 9.20 9.08 -22.00
CA ASP A 308 10.17 9.74 -21.10
C ASP A 308 9.76 11.20 -20.84
N ALA A 309 9.41 11.95 -21.90
CA ALA A 309 8.95 13.33 -21.76
C ALA A 309 7.65 13.43 -20.95
N ILE A 310 6.66 12.57 -21.24
CA ILE A 310 5.39 12.53 -20.51
C ILE A 310 5.64 12.22 -19.02
N ALA A 311 6.46 11.21 -18.72
CA ALA A 311 6.79 10.85 -17.35
C ALA A 311 7.50 11.99 -16.61
N GLU A 312 8.37 12.75 -17.29
CA GLU A 312 9.00 13.93 -16.70
C GLU A 312 7.99 15.03 -16.37
N PHE A 313 7.00 15.26 -17.24
CA PHE A 313 5.90 16.17 -16.96
C PHE A 313 5.06 15.69 -15.76
N GLU A 314 4.75 14.39 -15.67
CA GLU A 314 3.97 13.84 -14.56
C GLU A 314 4.65 13.99 -13.19
N LYS A 315 5.99 14.09 -13.13
CA LYS A 315 6.70 14.45 -11.89
C LYS A 315 6.34 15.84 -11.36
N THR A 316 5.92 16.76 -12.25
CA THR A 316 5.45 18.10 -11.85
C THR A 316 4.06 18.08 -11.22
N LEU A 317 3.30 17.01 -11.45
CA LEU A 317 1.91 16.85 -11.01
C LEU A 317 1.84 16.38 -9.54
N ILE A 318 2.51 17.10 -8.65
CA ILE A 318 2.37 16.94 -7.20
C ILE A 318 1.42 17.99 -6.63
N THR A 319 0.78 17.67 -5.51
CA THR A 319 -0.16 18.57 -4.83
C THR A 319 0.27 18.80 -3.39
N PRO A 320 1.26 19.67 -3.13
CA PRO A 320 1.70 20.01 -1.78
C PRO A 320 0.69 20.88 -1.04
N ASP A 321 1.05 21.30 0.18
CA ASP A 321 0.35 22.31 0.98
C ASP A 321 -1.12 21.97 1.30
N ALA A 322 -1.46 20.68 1.30
CA ALA A 322 -2.70 20.21 1.91
C ALA A 322 -2.74 20.63 3.40
N PRO A 323 -3.91 20.90 3.99
CA PRO A 323 -4.02 21.20 5.42
C PRO A 323 -3.30 20.18 6.32
N PHE A 324 -3.40 18.89 5.98
CA PHE A 324 -2.67 17.83 6.70
C PHE A 324 -1.14 17.93 6.56
N ASP A 325 -0.63 18.38 5.41
CA ASP A 325 0.81 18.56 5.22
C ASP A 325 1.34 19.74 6.03
N ASN A 326 0.58 20.82 6.12
CA ASN A 326 0.94 21.97 6.94
C ASN A 326 0.95 21.60 8.42
N TRP A 327 0.00 20.76 8.87
CA TRP A 327 0.02 20.19 10.22
C TRP A 327 1.25 19.31 10.48
N LEU A 328 1.62 18.42 9.56
CA LEU A 328 2.86 17.63 9.67
C LEU A 328 4.13 18.51 9.72
N ARG A 329 4.09 19.71 9.12
CA ARG A 329 5.15 20.72 9.19
C ARG A 329 5.11 21.59 10.46
N GLY A 330 4.15 21.36 11.35
CA GLY A 330 4.06 22.02 12.66
C GLY A 330 3.07 23.18 12.75
N ASP A 331 2.27 23.43 11.71
CA ASP A 331 1.12 24.34 11.80
C ASP A 331 -0.05 23.62 12.48
N GLU A 332 -0.09 23.70 13.81
CA GLU A 332 -1.09 23.01 14.62
C GLU A 332 -2.53 23.48 14.33
N ASP A 333 -2.71 24.67 13.77
CA ASP A 333 -4.03 25.22 13.46
C ASP A 333 -4.49 24.87 12.03
N ALA A 334 -3.65 24.21 11.23
CA ALA A 334 -4.00 23.77 9.88
C ALA A 334 -5.10 22.69 9.85
N LEU A 335 -5.33 21.98 10.96
CA LEU A 335 -6.41 21.00 11.10
C LEU A 335 -7.40 21.43 12.16
N THR A 336 -8.68 21.29 11.82
CA THR A 336 -9.77 21.39 12.79
C THR A 336 -9.72 20.25 13.82
N ALA A 337 -10.37 20.43 14.97
CA ALA A 337 -10.50 19.38 15.98
C ALA A 337 -11.15 18.10 15.41
N GLN A 338 -12.14 18.26 14.51
CA GLN A 338 -12.79 17.14 13.83
C GLN A 338 -11.80 16.33 12.97
N GLN A 339 -10.97 17.03 12.19
CA GLN A 339 -9.96 16.39 11.35
C GLN A 339 -8.88 15.69 12.18
N LYS A 340 -8.44 16.27 13.30
CA LYS A 340 -7.49 15.62 14.21
C LYS A 340 -8.09 14.35 14.82
N HIS A 341 -9.37 14.40 15.22
CA HIS A 341 -10.07 13.21 15.71
C HIS A 341 -10.24 12.14 14.62
N GLY A 342 -10.61 12.54 13.40
CA GLY A 342 -10.69 11.67 12.24
C GLY A 342 -9.37 10.97 11.92
N TYR A 343 -8.25 11.68 12.03
CA TYR A 343 -6.92 11.10 11.85
C TYR A 343 -6.59 10.07 12.94
N GLN A 344 -6.95 10.36 14.20
CA GLN A 344 -6.79 9.40 15.29
C GLN A 344 -7.60 8.12 15.03
N LEU A 345 -8.88 8.26 14.67
CA LEU A 345 -9.75 7.14 14.28
C LEU A 345 -9.18 6.35 13.10
N PHE A 346 -8.60 7.03 12.11
CA PHE A 346 -7.94 6.40 10.97
C PHE A 346 -6.74 5.54 11.40
N LYS A 347 -5.95 5.98 12.39
CA LYS A 347 -4.84 5.19 12.96
C LYS A 347 -5.36 4.01 13.80
N ASP A 348 -6.31 4.27 14.70
CA ASP A 348 -6.87 3.27 15.61
C ASP A 348 -7.57 2.12 14.85
N ASN A 349 -8.22 2.46 13.72
CA ASN A 349 -8.89 1.51 12.84
C ASN A 349 -7.96 0.94 11.74
N LYS A 350 -6.65 0.92 11.97
CA LYS A 350 -5.65 0.25 11.11
C LYS A 350 -5.49 0.83 9.70
N CYS A 351 -6.17 1.91 9.33
CA CYS A 351 -6.12 2.43 7.96
C CYS A 351 -4.69 2.82 7.58
N ALA A 352 -3.95 3.43 8.52
CA ALA A 352 -2.55 3.82 8.34
C ALA A 352 -1.57 2.63 8.14
N THR A 353 -1.99 1.38 8.39
CA THR A 353 -1.14 0.19 8.14
C THR A 353 -0.94 -0.08 6.65
N CYS A 354 -1.91 0.31 5.82
CA CYS A 354 -1.86 0.17 4.36
C CYS A 354 -1.74 1.55 3.69
N HIS A 355 -2.45 2.55 4.21
CA HIS A 355 -2.46 3.92 3.71
C HIS A 355 -1.45 4.80 4.46
N GLY A 356 -0.19 4.40 4.40
CA GLY A 356 0.94 5.12 5.00
C GLY A 356 1.81 5.86 3.98
N GLY A 357 2.79 6.58 4.49
CA GLY A 357 3.79 7.30 3.72
C GLY A 357 3.30 8.60 3.09
N ILE A 358 4.03 9.04 2.06
CA ILE A 358 3.91 10.36 1.44
C ILE A 358 2.55 10.61 0.78
N ILE A 359 1.96 9.60 0.14
CA ILE A 359 0.65 9.69 -0.54
C ILE A 359 -0.47 8.90 0.16
N LEU A 360 -0.22 8.41 1.39
CA LEU A 360 -1.18 7.59 2.16
C LEU A 360 -1.68 6.37 1.37
N GLY A 361 -0.75 5.58 0.85
CA GLY A 361 -1.02 4.49 -0.08
C GLY A 361 0.06 4.39 -1.15
N GLY A 362 -0.19 3.60 -2.18
CA GLY A 362 0.68 3.42 -3.35
C GLY A 362 2.00 2.71 -3.04
N ARG A 363 2.13 2.08 -1.85
CA ARG A 363 3.38 1.48 -1.36
C ARG A 363 3.28 -0.01 -1.01
N SER A 364 2.10 -0.59 -1.10
CA SER A 364 1.89 -2.03 -0.92
C SER A 364 0.72 -2.55 -1.75
N PHE A 365 0.64 -3.87 -1.86
CA PHE A 365 -0.47 -4.60 -2.47
C PHE A 365 -1.20 -5.38 -1.40
N GLU A 366 -2.48 -5.08 -1.20
CA GLU A 366 -3.28 -5.64 -0.11
C GLU A 366 -4.53 -6.31 -0.65
N PRO A 367 -4.98 -7.42 -0.03
CA PRO A 367 -6.15 -8.12 -0.49
C PRO A 367 -7.38 -7.28 -0.16
N LEU A 368 -8.28 -7.11 -1.12
CA LEU A 368 -9.62 -6.67 -0.82
C LEU A 368 -10.39 -7.83 -0.17
N GLY A 369 -10.84 -7.60 1.06
CA GLY A 369 -11.44 -8.61 1.92
C GLY A 369 -10.45 -9.29 2.87
N LEU A 370 -9.72 -8.50 3.67
CA LEU A 370 -8.79 -9.04 4.66
C LEU A 370 -9.52 -9.73 5.83
N LYS A 371 -10.67 -9.19 6.25
CA LYS A 371 -11.45 -9.65 7.41
C LYS A 371 -12.78 -10.28 7.06
N ARG A 372 -13.39 -9.86 5.96
CA ARG A 372 -14.60 -10.44 5.38
C ARG A 372 -14.44 -10.46 3.87
N ASP A 373 -15.00 -11.44 3.18
CA ASP A 373 -14.91 -11.50 1.73
C ASP A 373 -15.58 -10.28 1.10
N PHE A 374 -14.83 -9.56 0.26
CA PHE A 374 -15.35 -8.41 -0.43
C PHE A 374 -16.31 -8.89 -1.53
N ASN A 375 -17.53 -8.38 -1.54
CA ASN A 375 -18.53 -8.82 -2.51
C ASN A 375 -18.34 -8.10 -3.84
N PHE A 376 -17.58 -8.72 -4.76
CA PHE A 376 -17.39 -8.23 -6.12
C PHE A 376 -18.55 -8.60 -7.07
N GLY A 377 -19.54 -9.38 -6.63
CA GLY A 377 -20.41 -10.09 -7.57
C GLY A 377 -19.58 -11.03 -8.45
N GLU A 378 -19.71 -10.93 -9.77
CA GLU A 378 -18.88 -11.68 -10.71
C GLU A 378 -17.42 -11.17 -10.68
N ILE A 379 -16.45 -12.06 -10.47
CA ILE A 379 -15.02 -11.73 -10.49
C ILE A 379 -14.54 -11.62 -11.93
N THR A 380 -13.93 -10.50 -12.27
CA THR A 380 -13.34 -10.21 -13.59
C THR A 380 -11.81 -10.21 -13.52
N ALA A 381 -11.15 -10.08 -14.67
CA ALA A 381 -9.70 -9.92 -14.75
C ALA A 381 -9.19 -8.71 -13.93
N ALA A 382 -9.96 -7.61 -13.84
CA ALA A 382 -9.58 -6.44 -13.05
C ALA A 382 -9.48 -6.76 -11.55
N ASP A 383 -10.31 -7.67 -11.04
CA ASP A 383 -10.33 -8.02 -9.61
C ASP A 383 -9.23 -8.99 -9.24
N ILE A 384 -8.79 -9.84 -10.17
CA ILE A 384 -7.64 -10.74 -9.95
C ILE A 384 -6.42 -9.93 -9.47
N GLY A 385 -6.27 -8.70 -9.99
CA GLY A 385 -5.32 -7.71 -9.50
C GLY A 385 -3.87 -8.14 -9.68
N ARG A 386 -3.09 -8.07 -8.62
CA ARG A 386 -1.64 -8.32 -8.62
C ARG A 386 -1.25 -9.70 -9.15
N MET A 387 -2.08 -10.72 -8.96
CA MET A 387 -1.82 -12.06 -9.51
C MET A 387 -1.77 -12.06 -11.05
N ASN A 388 -2.39 -11.10 -11.75
CA ASN A 388 -2.23 -10.96 -13.20
C ASN A 388 -0.77 -10.70 -13.58
N VAL A 389 0.02 -10.08 -12.69
CA VAL A 389 1.43 -9.77 -12.88
C VAL A 389 2.31 -10.89 -12.34
N THR A 390 2.13 -11.27 -11.07
CA THR A 390 3.06 -12.17 -10.36
C THR A 390 2.79 -13.65 -10.61
N LYS A 391 1.57 -14.01 -11.03
CA LYS A 391 1.07 -15.40 -11.13
C LYS A 391 1.00 -16.15 -9.80
N GLU A 392 1.29 -15.48 -8.68
CA GLU A 392 1.26 -16.06 -7.34
C GLU A 392 -0.16 -16.09 -6.78
N VAL A 393 -0.60 -17.24 -6.28
CA VAL A 393 -1.96 -17.41 -5.73
C VAL A 393 -2.23 -16.48 -4.54
N ARG A 394 -1.19 -16.17 -3.74
CA ARG A 394 -1.32 -15.25 -2.59
C ARG A 394 -1.67 -13.81 -2.99
N ASP A 395 -1.41 -13.47 -4.25
CA ASP A 395 -1.63 -12.13 -4.80
C ASP A 395 -2.99 -11.98 -5.48
N LYS A 396 -3.81 -13.05 -5.45
CA LYS A 396 -5.18 -13.01 -5.95
C LYS A 396 -6.01 -12.02 -5.13
N LEU A 397 -6.78 -11.17 -5.82
CA LEU A 397 -7.58 -10.09 -5.21
C LEU A 397 -6.77 -9.02 -4.47
N ARG A 398 -5.44 -9.02 -4.62
CA ARG A 398 -4.62 -7.92 -4.12
C ARG A 398 -4.60 -6.80 -5.15
N GLN A 399 -4.86 -5.59 -4.68
CA GLN A 399 -4.71 -4.38 -5.47
C GLN A 399 -3.64 -3.51 -4.83
N LYS A 400 -2.99 -2.67 -5.63
CA LYS A 400 -2.18 -1.57 -5.11
C LYS A 400 -3.11 -0.73 -4.24
N VAL A 401 -2.71 -0.51 -3.00
CA VAL A 401 -3.45 0.39 -2.09
C VAL A 401 -3.46 1.78 -2.75
N PRO A 402 -4.60 2.40 -3.04
CA PRO A 402 -4.62 3.71 -3.69
C PRO A 402 -4.09 4.78 -2.73
N GLY A 403 -3.41 5.80 -3.28
CA GLY A 403 -3.08 6.99 -2.52
C GLY A 403 -4.36 7.75 -2.14
N LEU A 404 -4.42 8.30 -0.93
CA LEU A 404 -5.60 9.05 -0.44
C LEU A 404 -5.44 10.57 -0.56
N ARG A 405 -4.31 11.06 -1.09
CA ARG A 405 -4.16 12.46 -1.47
C ARG A 405 -5.23 12.83 -2.51
N ASN A 406 -5.91 13.95 -2.31
CA ASN A 406 -7.00 14.44 -3.16
C ASN A 406 -8.21 13.49 -3.29
N VAL A 407 -8.37 12.48 -2.42
CA VAL A 407 -9.45 11.49 -2.53
C VAL A 407 -10.86 12.10 -2.52
N ALA A 408 -11.02 13.28 -1.90
CA ALA A 408 -12.26 14.03 -1.92
C ALA A 408 -12.67 14.54 -3.33
N LEU A 409 -11.73 14.56 -4.28
CA LEU A 409 -11.92 15.06 -5.65
C LEU A 409 -12.03 13.94 -6.70
N THR A 410 -11.85 12.67 -6.31
CA THR A 410 -11.66 11.56 -7.25
C THR A 410 -12.74 10.49 -7.15
N ALA A 411 -13.98 10.88 -6.86
CA ALA A 411 -15.10 9.96 -6.96
C ALA A 411 -15.33 9.51 -8.42
N PRO A 412 -15.89 8.30 -8.66
CA PRO A 412 -16.22 7.26 -7.69
C PRO A 412 -15.02 6.41 -7.26
N TYR A 413 -15.21 5.56 -6.26
CA TYR A 413 -14.14 4.87 -5.53
C TYR A 413 -14.00 3.38 -5.87
N PHE A 414 -12.81 2.86 -5.52
CA PHE A 414 -12.28 1.51 -5.84
C PHE A 414 -11.96 1.31 -7.32
N HIS A 415 -11.26 0.22 -7.63
CA HIS A 415 -10.74 -0.05 -8.98
C HIS A 415 -11.83 -0.19 -10.05
N ARG A 416 -13.08 -0.49 -9.65
CA ARG A 416 -14.24 -0.55 -10.56
C ARG A 416 -15.08 0.72 -10.59
N GLY A 417 -14.82 1.68 -9.72
CA GLY A 417 -15.66 2.88 -9.57
C GLY A 417 -17.10 2.60 -9.13
N ASP A 418 -17.34 1.48 -8.43
CA ASP A 418 -18.67 1.03 -8.02
C ASP A 418 -19.25 1.81 -6.84
N VAL A 419 -18.42 2.58 -6.13
CA VAL A 419 -18.82 3.22 -4.87
C VAL A 419 -18.83 4.74 -5.05
N PRO A 420 -20.00 5.39 -5.04
CA PRO A 420 -20.10 6.79 -5.46
C PRO A 420 -19.69 7.80 -4.38
N THR A 421 -19.67 7.41 -3.11
CA THR A 421 -19.44 8.35 -1.99
C THR A 421 -18.24 7.94 -1.13
N LEU A 422 -17.54 8.95 -0.61
CA LEU A 422 -16.36 8.75 0.22
C LEU A 422 -16.71 8.06 1.54
N ASP A 423 -17.82 8.48 2.16
CA ASP A 423 -18.43 7.81 3.32
C ASP A 423 -18.70 6.32 3.05
N GLY A 424 -19.28 6.01 1.88
CA GLY A 424 -19.54 4.62 1.48
C GLY A 424 -18.26 3.81 1.35
N ALA A 425 -17.21 4.40 0.78
CA ALA A 425 -15.90 3.77 0.67
C ALA A 425 -15.28 3.50 2.05
N VAL A 426 -15.33 4.48 2.97
CA VAL A 426 -14.86 4.34 4.37
C VAL A 426 -15.60 3.20 5.08
N LYS A 427 -16.94 3.15 4.99
CA LYS A 427 -17.75 2.07 5.58
C LYS A 427 -17.36 0.68 5.07
N LEU A 428 -17.15 0.55 3.75
CA LEU A 428 -16.76 -0.72 3.15
C LEU A 428 -15.33 -1.13 3.57
N MET A 429 -14.39 -0.18 3.67
CA MET A 429 -13.04 -0.47 4.17
C MET A 429 -13.06 -0.91 5.64
N LEU A 430 -13.81 -0.23 6.52
CA LEU A 430 -14.00 -0.65 7.91
C LEU A 430 -14.58 -2.07 7.99
N ARG A 431 -15.61 -2.37 7.20
CA ARG A 431 -16.27 -3.68 7.20
C ARG A 431 -15.39 -4.81 6.69
N TYR A 432 -14.76 -4.63 5.52
CA TYR A 432 -14.07 -5.72 4.82
C TYR A 432 -12.59 -5.83 5.14
N GLN A 433 -11.91 -4.71 5.46
CA GLN A 433 -10.48 -4.71 5.77
C GLN A 433 -10.20 -4.78 7.27
N VAL A 434 -11.05 -4.14 8.10
CA VAL A 434 -10.83 -4.03 9.56
C VAL A 434 -11.74 -4.98 10.33
N GLY A 435 -12.94 -5.25 9.82
CA GLY A 435 -13.94 -6.12 10.44
C GLY A 435 -14.81 -5.42 11.48
N THR A 436 -14.93 -4.09 11.40
CA THR A 436 -15.70 -3.26 12.34
C THR A 436 -16.71 -2.38 11.60
N ASP A 437 -17.72 -1.90 12.32
CA ASP A 437 -18.65 -0.86 11.89
C ASP A 437 -18.59 0.26 12.94
N LEU A 438 -18.45 1.52 12.51
CA LEU A 438 -18.38 2.68 13.41
C LEU A 438 -19.69 3.47 13.40
N ALA A 439 -19.89 4.32 14.41
CA ALA A 439 -21.00 5.27 14.40
C ALA A 439 -20.82 6.28 13.26
N GLN A 440 -21.93 6.80 12.72
CA GLN A 440 -21.89 7.74 11.59
C GLN A 440 -21.01 8.97 11.90
N LYS A 441 -21.06 9.48 13.13
CA LYS A 441 -20.22 10.59 13.57
C LYS A 441 -18.72 10.31 13.41
N ASP A 442 -18.27 9.11 13.77
CA ASP A 442 -16.86 8.74 13.65
C ASP A 442 -16.45 8.57 12.18
N ILE A 443 -17.39 8.10 11.34
CA ILE A 443 -17.19 8.03 9.89
C ILE A 443 -17.08 9.44 9.29
N ASP A 444 -17.95 10.36 9.72
CA ASP A 444 -17.92 11.76 9.29
C ASP A 444 -16.59 12.43 9.70
N ASP A 445 -16.06 12.11 10.88
CA ASP A 445 -14.77 12.61 11.35
C ASP A 445 -13.62 12.05 10.49
N ILE A 446 -13.61 10.75 10.16
CA ILE A 446 -12.64 10.17 9.21
C ILE A 446 -12.75 10.84 7.85
N VAL A 447 -13.96 11.05 7.33
CA VAL A 447 -14.19 11.73 6.05
C VAL A 447 -13.66 13.17 6.11
N ALA A 448 -13.88 13.89 7.21
CA ALA A 448 -13.32 15.23 7.41
C ALA A 448 -11.78 15.23 7.34
N PHE A 449 -11.13 14.23 7.97
CA PHE A 449 -9.69 14.01 7.82
C PHE A 449 -9.31 13.77 6.35
N LEU A 450 -10.03 12.93 5.61
CA LEU A 450 -9.73 12.68 4.20
C LEU A 450 -9.86 13.93 3.32
N HIS A 451 -10.79 14.84 3.64
CA HIS A 451 -10.87 16.15 2.98
C HIS A 451 -9.62 17.01 3.21
N SER A 452 -8.98 16.90 4.39
CA SER A 452 -7.73 17.61 4.72
C SER A 452 -6.51 17.17 3.91
N LEU A 453 -6.64 16.07 3.13
CA LEU A 453 -5.59 15.53 2.27
C LEU A 453 -5.57 16.12 0.86
N THR A 454 -6.47 17.07 0.58
CA THR A 454 -6.54 17.77 -0.72
C THR A 454 -5.46 18.84 -0.75
N GLY A 455 -4.46 18.65 -1.62
CA GLY A 455 -3.37 19.59 -1.81
C GLY A 455 -3.66 20.63 -2.88
N VAL A 456 -2.71 21.54 -3.05
CA VAL A 456 -2.76 22.60 -4.05
C VAL A 456 -2.06 22.12 -5.32
N TYR A 457 -2.81 22.07 -6.42
CA TYR A 457 -2.22 21.92 -7.75
C TYR A 457 -1.87 23.31 -8.31
N THR A 458 -0.58 23.54 -8.55
CA THR A 458 -0.11 24.72 -9.28
C THR A 458 -0.03 24.37 -10.77
N PRO A 459 -0.84 25.00 -11.65
CA PRO A 459 -0.82 24.69 -13.07
C PRO A 459 0.57 24.86 -13.68
N TYR A 460 1.04 23.84 -14.40
CA TYR A 460 2.33 23.88 -15.07
C TYR A 460 2.35 25.01 -16.12
N GLN A 461 3.37 25.87 -16.05
CA GLN A 461 3.58 26.98 -17.00
C GLN A 461 4.86 26.70 -17.80
N PRO A 462 4.76 26.25 -19.07
CA PRO A 462 5.94 25.99 -19.89
C PRO A 462 6.78 27.26 -20.08
N GLY A 463 8.08 27.20 -19.76
CA GLY A 463 9.04 28.27 -20.04
C GLY A 463 9.21 29.34 -18.97
N GLN A 464 8.72 29.12 -17.75
CA GLN A 464 9.05 29.92 -16.56
C GLN A 464 10.19 29.33 -15.74
#